data_AF-I6TUQ3-F1
#
_entry.id   AF-I6TUQ3-F1
#
_cell.length_a   1.000
_cell.length_b   1.000
_cell.length_c   1.000
_cell.angle_alpha   90.00
_cell.angle_beta   90.00
_cell.angle_gamma   90.00
#
_symmetry.space_group_name_H-M   'P 1'
#
loop_
_entity.id
_entity.type
_entity.pdbx_description
1 polymer ?
#
loop_
_entity_poly.entity_id
_entity_poly.type
_entity_poly.pdbx_seq_one_letter_code
_entity_poly.pdbx_strand_id
1 'polypeptide(L)'
;MKGLIVRQPYAKWIVEGKKSWEIRKMPTKIRGKIVIISEKKALGTVEIVDVLGPFTPEELSKHENKHLASYEFLKRYSNGKKLYAWVLANPQKFENPIDVEIPNGAQIWVNLRGFTL
;
A
#
# COMPACT_ATOMS: atom_id res chain seq x y z
N MET A 1 7.43 -7.52 12.51
CA MET A 1 6.52 -6.50 11.92
C MET A 1 6.08 -6.95 10.53
N LYS A 2 4.93 -6.49 10.01
CA LYS A 2 4.52 -6.75 8.62
C LYS A 2 5.03 -5.63 7.70
N GLY A 3 5.60 -5.99 6.55
CA GLY A 3 6.00 -5.07 5.50
C GLY A 3 5.15 -5.28 4.24
N LEU A 4 4.60 -4.19 3.69
CA LEU A 4 3.86 -4.19 2.44
C LEU A 4 4.78 -3.73 1.30
N ILE A 5 4.93 -4.57 0.28
CA ILE A 5 5.65 -4.22 -0.94
C ILE A 5 4.73 -3.39 -1.84
N VAL A 6 5.18 -2.18 -2.17
CA VAL A 6 4.48 -1.22 -3.04
C VAL A 6 5.49 -0.70 -4.07
N ARG A 7 5.06 -0.56 -5.33
CA ARG A 7 5.92 0.02 -6.39
C ARG A 7 5.95 1.54 -6.29
N GLN A 8 7.06 2.14 -6.74
CA GLN A 8 7.09 3.57 -7.02
C GLN A 8 6.14 3.94 -8.19
N PRO A 9 5.58 5.16 -8.20
CA PRO A 9 5.73 6.24 -7.21
C PRO A 9 4.81 6.11 -5.99
N TYR A 10 3.92 5.12 -5.95
CA TYR A 10 2.89 4.98 -4.93
C TYR A 10 3.46 4.81 -3.53
N ALA A 11 4.54 4.03 -3.38
CA ALA A 11 5.20 3.83 -2.09
C ALA A 11 5.63 5.16 -1.45
N LYS A 12 6.25 6.06 -2.24
CA LYS A 12 6.61 7.41 -1.81
C LYS A 12 5.39 8.22 -1.39
N TRP A 13 4.32 8.20 -2.19
CA TRP A 13 3.11 8.96 -1.87
C TRP A 13 2.42 8.49 -0.60
N ILE A 14 2.49 7.20 -0.29
CA ILE A 14 1.94 6.64 0.96
C ILE A 14 2.71 7.19 2.17
N VAL A 15 4.03 7.05 2.19
CA VAL A 15 4.83 7.49 3.35
C VAL A 15 4.87 9.01 3.51
N GLU A 16 4.66 9.76 2.43
CA GLU A 16 4.47 11.23 2.46
C GLU A 16 3.04 11.67 2.82
N GLY A 17 2.12 10.72 3.06
CA GLY A 17 0.73 11.00 3.43
C GLY A 17 -0.15 11.56 2.31
N LYS A 18 0.36 11.60 1.07
CA LYS A 18 -0.39 12.06 -0.12
C LYS A 18 -1.41 11.04 -0.60
N LYS A 19 -1.13 9.74 -0.38
CA LYS A 19 -1.98 8.61 -0.79
C LYS A 19 -2.46 7.86 0.45
N SER A 20 -3.73 8.01 0.79
CA SER A 20 -4.35 7.38 1.95
C SER A 20 -5.05 6.05 1.65
N TRP A 21 -5.30 5.73 0.38
CA TRP A 21 -5.90 4.45 -0.03
C TRP A 21 -4.94 3.63 -0.90
N GLU A 22 -4.61 2.42 -0.46
CA GLU A 22 -3.89 1.43 -1.28
C GLU A 22 -4.88 0.49 -1.98
N ILE A 23 -4.82 0.41 -3.32
CA ILE A 23 -5.79 -0.32 -4.12
C ILE A 23 -5.28 -1.73 -4.41
N ARG A 24 -6.06 -2.75 -4.05
CA ARG A 24 -5.73 -4.16 -4.25
C ARG A 24 -6.92 -4.95 -4.79
N LYS A 25 -6.64 -6.08 -5.42
CA LYS A 25 -7.68 -7.01 -5.92
C LYS A 25 -8.34 -7.83 -4.80
N MET A 26 -7.70 -7.91 -3.64
CA MET A 26 -8.17 -8.69 -2.49
C MET A 26 -8.19 -7.82 -1.24
N PRO A 27 -9.14 -8.03 -0.32
CA PRO A 27 -9.09 -7.41 1.00
C PRO A 27 -7.97 -8.03 1.85
N THR A 28 -7.64 -7.39 2.97
CA THR A 28 -6.73 -7.95 3.98
C THR A 28 -7.37 -7.91 5.37
N LYS A 29 -7.03 -8.91 6.19
CA LYS A 29 -7.37 -8.93 7.63
C LYS A 29 -6.32 -8.22 8.49
N ILE A 30 -5.18 -7.83 7.92
CA ILE A 30 -4.13 -7.11 8.64
C ILE A 30 -4.66 -5.74 9.05
N ARG A 31 -4.39 -5.36 10.30
CA ARG A 31 -4.70 -4.06 10.89
C ARG A 31 -3.51 -3.57 11.72
N GLY A 32 -3.45 -2.28 11.95
CA GLY A 32 -2.40 -1.63 12.72
C GLY A 32 -1.14 -1.34 11.90
N LYS A 33 -0.03 -1.05 12.60
CA LYS A 33 1.21 -0.53 12.02
C LYS A 33 1.90 -1.56 11.11
N ILE A 34 2.28 -1.10 9.92
CA ILE A 34 3.04 -1.83 8.91
C ILE A 34 4.16 -0.95 8.35
N VAL A 35 5.16 -1.59 7.75
CA VAL A 35 6.25 -0.92 7.02
C VAL A 35 5.89 -0.87 5.53
N ILE A 36 6.14 0.25 4.87
CA ILE A 36 6.07 0.37 3.41
C ILE A 36 7.44 0.08 2.81
N ILE A 37 7.51 -0.90 1.92
CA ILE A 37 8.73 -1.36 1.27
C ILE A 37 8.64 -1.11 -0.23
N SER A 38 9.71 -0.55 -0.80
CA SER A 38 9.90 -0.48 -2.25
C SER A 38 11.37 -0.72 -2.56
N GLU A 39 11.67 -1.44 -3.64
CA GLU A 39 13.05 -1.62 -4.14
C GLU A 39 14.02 -2.12 -3.04
N LYS A 40 13.56 -3.08 -2.22
CA LYS A 40 14.31 -3.65 -1.07
C LYS A 40 14.65 -2.65 0.05
N LYS A 41 13.94 -1.51 0.11
CA LYS A 41 14.08 -0.53 1.18
C LYS A 41 12.77 -0.27 1.90
N ALA A 42 12.81 -0.27 3.22
CA ALA A 42 11.76 0.27 4.07
C ALA A 42 11.81 1.80 4.03
N LEU A 43 10.72 2.42 3.59
CA LEU A 43 10.63 3.87 3.38
C LEU A 43 9.97 4.62 4.54
N GLY A 44 9.24 3.90 5.38
CA GLY A 44 8.42 4.47 6.44
C GLY A 44 7.37 3.49 6.94
N THR A 45 6.54 3.95 7.87
CA THR A 45 5.41 3.20 8.40
C THR A 45 4.08 3.90 8.16
N VAL A 46 3.02 3.10 8.13
CA VAL A 46 1.62 3.53 8.13
C VAL A 46 0.81 2.55 8.96
N GLU A 47 -0.43 2.89 9.27
CA GLU A 47 -1.40 1.98 9.88
C GLU A 47 -2.49 1.60 8.89
N ILE A 48 -2.80 0.31 8.77
CA ILE A 48 -4.04 -0.12 8.11
C ILE A 48 -5.17 -0.04 9.13
N VAL A 49 -6.05 0.94 8.95
CA VAL A 49 -7.17 1.20 9.87
C VAL A 49 -8.47 0.59 9.39
N ASP A 50 -8.63 0.41 8.08
CA ASP A 50 -9.84 -0.17 7.49
C ASP A 50 -9.60 -0.79 6.11
N VAL A 51 -10.57 -1.55 5.61
CA VAL A 51 -10.62 -2.08 4.25
C VAL A 51 -12.02 -1.88 3.69
N LEU A 52 -12.11 -1.06 2.64
CA LEU A 52 -13.36 -0.71 1.98
C LEU A 52 -13.52 -1.44 0.64
N GLY A 53 -14.77 -1.61 0.22
CA GLY A 53 -15.16 -2.24 -1.04
C GLY A 53 -16.06 -3.46 -0.83
N PRO A 54 -16.29 -4.26 -1.87
CA PRO A 54 -15.71 -4.16 -3.22
C PRO A 54 -16.19 -2.93 -4.02
N PHE A 55 -15.31 -2.36 -4.83
CA PHE A 55 -15.58 -1.25 -5.76
C PHE A 55 -15.34 -1.64 -7.23
N THR A 56 -16.04 -1.00 -8.17
CA THR A 56 -15.63 -0.93 -9.58
C THR A 56 -14.59 0.18 -9.81
N PRO A 57 -13.88 0.19 -10.94
CA PRO A 57 -13.05 1.33 -11.36
C PRO A 57 -13.81 2.67 -11.42
N GLU A 58 -15.08 2.66 -11.82
CA GLU A 58 -15.94 3.85 -11.90
C GLU A 58 -16.36 4.36 -10.52
N GLU A 59 -16.53 3.47 -9.54
CA GLU A 59 -16.76 3.87 -8.14
C GLU A 59 -15.49 4.46 -7.53
N LEU A 60 -14.32 3.85 -7.82
CA LEU A 60 -13.03 4.35 -7.34
C LEU A 60 -12.62 5.69 -7.98
N SER A 61 -12.97 5.97 -9.24
CA SER A 61 -12.59 7.24 -9.88
C SER A 61 -13.14 8.47 -9.15
N LYS A 62 -14.25 8.32 -8.40
CA LYS A 62 -14.82 9.36 -7.53
C LYS A 62 -13.95 9.67 -6.29
N HIS A 63 -12.92 8.86 -6.04
CA HIS A 63 -12.02 8.95 -4.90
C HIS A 63 -10.55 9.05 -5.34
N GLU A 64 -10.30 9.54 -6.55
CA GLU A 64 -8.95 9.65 -7.13
C GLU A 64 -7.98 10.42 -6.22
N ASN A 65 -8.46 11.45 -5.51
CA ASN A 65 -7.66 12.21 -4.56
C ASN A 65 -7.12 11.37 -3.37
N LYS A 66 -7.71 10.20 -3.07
CA LYS A 66 -7.28 9.32 -1.97
C LYS A 66 -6.23 8.29 -2.41
N HIS A 67 -6.34 7.79 -3.64
CA HIS A 67 -5.49 6.71 -4.13
C HIS A 67 -4.52 7.12 -5.25
N LEU A 68 -4.71 8.30 -5.86
CA LEU A 68 -3.86 8.89 -6.90
C LEU A 68 -3.61 7.95 -8.09
N ALA A 69 -4.67 7.28 -8.54
CA ALA A 69 -4.59 6.35 -9.67
C ALA A 69 -5.66 6.72 -10.68
N SER A 70 -5.27 6.95 -11.94
CA SER A 70 -6.21 7.34 -12.98
C SER A 70 -7.23 6.22 -13.25
N TYR A 71 -8.40 6.62 -13.75
CA TYR A 71 -9.43 5.68 -14.16
C TYR A 71 -8.92 4.61 -15.15
N GLU A 72 -8.15 5.01 -16.16
CA GLU A 72 -7.55 4.08 -17.15
C GLU A 72 -6.56 3.10 -16.52
N PHE A 73 -5.82 3.53 -15.49
CA PHE A 73 -4.99 2.61 -14.72
C PHE A 73 -5.86 1.62 -13.93
N LEU A 74 -6.88 2.11 -13.22
CA LEU A 74 -7.78 1.27 -12.42
C LEU A 74 -8.48 0.23 -13.29
N LYS A 75 -9.00 0.61 -14.46
CA LYS A 75 -9.67 -0.29 -15.40
C LYS A 75 -8.75 -1.42 -15.84
N ARG A 76 -7.54 -1.10 -16.30
CA ARG A 76 -6.52 -2.11 -16.68
C ARG A 76 -6.09 -2.96 -15.50
N TYR A 77 -5.82 -2.35 -14.35
CA TYR A 77 -5.39 -3.06 -13.14
C TYR A 77 -6.45 -4.04 -12.67
N SER A 78 -7.72 -3.62 -12.64
CA SER A 78 -8.87 -4.44 -12.23
C SER A 78 -8.98 -5.72 -13.05
N ASN A 79 -8.74 -5.63 -14.36
CA ASN A 79 -8.99 -6.69 -15.34
C ASN A 79 -10.39 -7.32 -15.15
N GLY A 80 -11.41 -6.45 -15.03
CA GLY A 80 -12.81 -6.84 -14.84
C GLY A 80 -13.18 -7.33 -13.43
N LYS A 81 -12.23 -7.36 -12.47
CA LYS A 81 -12.50 -7.75 -11.09
C LYS A 81 -12.82 -6.52 -10.23
N LYS A 82 -13.64 -6.72 -9.19
CA LYS A 82 -13.81 -5.72 -8.13
C LYS A 82 -12.49 -5.47 -7.39
N LEU A 83 -12.33 -4.26 -6.89
CA LEU A 83 -11.15 -3.78 -6.17
C LEU A 83 -11.50 -3.40 -4.73
N TYR A 84 -10.50 -3.38 -3.87
CA TYR A 84 -10.60 -2.99 -2.47
C TYR A 84 -9.62 -1.86 -2.18
N ALA A 85 -10.02 -0.94 -1.31
CA ALA A 85 -9.18 0.12 -0.81
C ALA A 85 -8.76 -0.19 0.62
N TRP A 86 -7.46 -0.40 0.85
CA TRP A 86 -6.91 -0.49 2.19
C TRP A 86 -6.65 0.93 2.69
N VAL A 87 -7.34 1.32 3.75
CA VAL A 87 -7.29 2.68 4.30
C VAL A 87 -6.06 2.79 5.20
N LEU A 88 -5.19 3.73 4.85
CA LEU A 88 -3.91 3.99 5.49
C LEU A 88 -4.00 5.28 6.30
N ALA A 89 -3.48 5.24 7.52
CA ALA A 89 -3.39 6.39 8.42
C ALA A 89 -1.99 6.52 9.03
N ASN A 90 -1.75 7.64 9.71
CA ASN A 90 -0.55 7.90 10.51
C ASN A 90 0.77 7.63 9.77
N PRO A 91 0.98 8.23 8.57
CA PRO A 91 2.20 8.01 7.82
C PRO A 91 3.41 8.61 8.54
N GLN A 92 4.46 7.82 8.68
CA GLN A 92 5.75 8.22 9.22
C GLN A 92 6.85 7.83 8.22
N LYS A 93 7.30 8.79 7.42
CA LYS A 93 8.43 8.61 6.51
C LYS A 93 9.73 8.54 7.31
N PHE A 94 10.61 7.59 6.97
CA PHE A 94 11.95 7.58 7.54
C PHE A 94 12.81 8.66 6.88
N GLU A 95 13.67 9.30 7.66
CA GLU A 95 14.64 10.27 7.16
C GLU A 95 15.52 9.62 6.08
N ASN A 96 16.02 8.42 6.38
CA ASN A 96 16.79 7.59 5.46
C ASN A 96 16.09 6.23 5.26
N PRO A 97 15.88 5.78 4.02
CA PRO A 97 15.39 4.43 3.74
C PRO A 97 16.31 3.35 4.34
N ILE A 98 15.72 2.32 4.95
CA ILE A 98 16.45 1.23 5.60
C ILE A 98 16.43 0.01 4.69
N ASP A 99 17.59 -0.61 4.42
CA ASP A 99 17.64 -1.83 3.63
C ASP A 99 16.92 -2.98 4.34
N VAL A 100 16.16 -3.77 3.58
CA VAL A 100 15.41 -4.92 4.10
C VAL A 100 15.65 -6.15 3.24
N GLU A 101 15.86 -7.28 3.91
CA GLU A 101 15.90 -8.57 3.24
C GLU A 101 14.49 -8.97 2.82
N ILE A 102 14.32 -9.19 1.51
CA ILE A 102 13.09 -9.70 0.92
C ILE A 102 13.37 -11.13 0.46
N PRO A 103 12.73 -12.15 1.04
CA PRO A 103 12.83 -13.51 0.55
C PRO A 103 12.45 -13.59 -0.92
N ASN A 104 13.17 -14.42 -1.68
CA ASN A 104 12.86 -14.66 -3.09
C ASN A 104 11.39 -15.10 -3.25
N GLY A 105 10.66 -14.46 -4.16
CA GLY A 105 9.26 -14.76 -4.43
C GLY A 105 8.23 -14.06 -3.52
N ALA A 106 8.64 -13.25 -2.53
CA ALA A 106 7.68 -12.44 -1.79
C ALA A 106 7.09 -11.33 -2.68
N GLN A 107 5.79 -11.42 -3.01
CA GLN A 107 5.15 -10.52 -3.97
C GLN A 107 4.34 -9.38 -3.34
N ILE A 108 3.88 -9.52 -2.09
CA ILE A 108 2.97 -8.55 -1.45
C ILE A 108 3.37 -8.26 -0.01
N TRP A 109 3.48 -9.30 0.82
CA TRP A 109 3.77 -9.16 2.25
C TRP A 109 5.10 -9.79 2.62
N VAL A 110 5.85 -9.11 3.48
CA VAL A 110 7.08 -9.60 4.09
C VAL A 110 6.91 -9.62 5.61
N ASN A 111 7.38 -10.68 6.26
CA ASN A 111 7.53 -10.72 7.71
C ASN A 111 8.92 -10.20 8.06
N LEU A 112 9.00 -8.96 8.55
CA LEU A 112 10.24 -8.36 9.00
C LEU A 112 10.54 -8.84 10.43
N ARG A 113 11.31 -9.92 10.53
CA ARG A 113 11.81 -10.46 11.82
C ARG A 113 12.96 -9.56 12.30
N GLY A 114 12.97 -9.18 13.58
CA GLY A 114 14.02 -8.34 14.17
C GLY A 114 14.02 -6.86 13.79
N PHE A 115 13.19 -6.44 12.83
CA PHE A 115 13.06 -5.03 12.45
C PHE A 115 12.37 -4.25 13.57
N THR A 116 13.12 -3.33 14.19
CA THR A 116 12.67 -2.45 15.27
C THR A 116 12.77 -1.00 14.76
N LEU A 117 11.79 -0.17 15.11
CA LEU A 117 11.69 1.24 14.71
C LEU A 117 12.34 2.14 15.75
#